data_AF-A0A534H6K1-F1
#
_entry.id   AF-A0A534H6K1-F1
#
_cell.length_a   1.000
_cell.length_b   1.000
_cell.length_c   1.000
_cell.angle_alpha   90.00
_cell.angle_beta   90.00
_cell.angle_gamma   90.00
#
_symmetry.space_group_name_H-M   'P 1'
#
loop_
_entity.id
_entity.type
_entity.pdbx_description
1 polymer ?
#
loop_
_entity_poly.entity_id
_entity_poly.type
_entity_poly.pdbx_seq_one_letter_code
_entity_poly.pdbx_strand_id
1 'polypeptide(L)' 'AGLGIVPTSIIASRKELANRSLVRVLPDWQMGSVDVHAVFPSGRAAKAAARALAAQMAEAFRRIL' A
#
# COMPACT_ATOMS: atom_id res chain seq x y z
N ALA A 1 -4.93 -8.04 20.18
CA ALA A 1 -4.57 -9.36 20.75
C ALA A 1 -3.23 -9.77 20.14
N GLY A 2 -2.19 -9.97 20.95
CA GLY A 2 -0.83 -10.31 20.52
C GLY A 2 -0.69 -11.79 20.16
N LEU A 3 -1.41 -12.22 19.12
CA LEU A 3 -1.53 -13.63 18.73
C LEU A 3 -0.31 -14.17 17.97
N GLY A 4 0.66 -13.33 17.64
CA GLY A 4 1.90 -13.73 16.97
C GLY A 4 2.45 -12.66 16.03
N ILE A 5 3.30 -13.12 15.11
CA ILE A 5 3.95 -12.32 14.06
C ILE A 5 3.23 -12.61 12.74
N VAL A 6 2.98 -11.57 11.95
CA VAL A 6 2.32 -11.70 10.63
C VAL A 6 3.06 -10.87 9.59
N PRO A 7 3.26 -11.39 8.36
CA PRO A 7 3.64 -10.56 7.22
C PRO A 7 2.50 -9.60 6.87
N THR A 8 2.78 -8.30 6.77
CA THR A 8 1.80 -7.27 6.43
C THR A 8 2.44 -6.17 5.59
N SER A 9 1.63 -5.38 4.89
CA SER A 9 2.12 -4.21 4.17
C SER A 9 2.33 -3.04 5.15
N ILE A 10 3.34 -2.22 4.89
CA ILE A 10 3.61 -1.03 5.69
C ILE A 10 2.38 -0.12 5.72
N ILE A 11 1.71 0.06 4.58
CA ILE A 11 0.52 0.92 4.43
C ILE A 11 -0.59 0.47 5.38
N ALA A 12 -0.89 -0.82 5.45
CA ALA A 12 -1.98 -1.35 6.29
C ALA A 12 -1.70 -1.21 7.80
N SER A 13 -0.42 -1.11 8.19
CA SER A 13 0.00 -1.09 9.60
C SER A 13 0.61 0.25 10.05
N ARG A 14 0.53 1.31 9.23
CA ARG A 14 1.16 2.62 9.52
C ARG A 14 0.71 3.19 10.87
N LYS A 15 -0.58 3.11 11.17
CA LYS A 15 -1.17 3.72 12.37
C LYS A 15 -0.68 3.00 13.62
N GLU A 16 -0.65 1.68 13.57
CA GLU A 16 -0.26 0.77 14.65
C GLU A 16 1.25 0.84 14.91
N LEU A 17 2.05 1.01 13.87
CA LEU A 17 3.48 1.28 14.00
C LEU A 17 3.72 2.67 14.62
N ALA A 18 2.96 3.69 14.19
CA ALA A 18 3.09 5.06 14.71
C ALA A 18 2.71 5.17 16.20
N ASN A 19 1.67 4.45 16.64
CA ASN A 19 1.23 4.44 18.03
C ASN A 19 1.90 3.33 18.88
N ARG A 20 2.85 2.58 18.30
CA ARG A 20 3.60 1.49 18.94
C ARG A 20 2.74 0.32 19.43
N SER A 21 1.53 0.14 18.91
CA SER A 21 0.74 -1.07 19.17
C SER A 21 1.24 -2.27 18.36
N LEU A 22 1.99 -2.02 17.27
CA LEU A 22 2.78 -3.01 16.55
C LEU A 22 4.27 -2.60 16.52
N VAL A 23 5.14 -3.58 16.37
CA VAL A 23 6.59 -3.40 16.22
C VAL A 23 7.09 -4.17 15.00
N ARG A 24 8.07 -3.59 14.28
CA ARG A 24 8.75 -4.29 13.18
C ARG A 24 9.70 -5.33 13.77
N VAL A 25 9.62 -6.56 13.26
CA VAL A 25 10.55 -7.66 13.56
C VAL A 25 11.35 -8.00 12.32
N LEU A 26 12.52 -8.64 12.51
CA LEU A 26 13.43 -9.05 11.43
C LEU A 26 13.78 -7.89 10.46
N PRO A 27 14.38 -6.80 10.96
CA PRO A 27 14.58 -5.58 10.16
C PRO A 27 15.49 -5.77 8.94
N ASP A 28 16.36 -6.78 8.97
CA ASP A 28 17.28 -7.10 7.88
C ASP A 28 16.67 -8.05 6.83
N TRP A 29 15.49 -8.62 7.13
CA TRP A 29 14.76 -9.45 6.19
C TRP A 29 13.94 -8.57 5.23
N GLN A 30 14.14 -8.77 3.92
CA GLN A 30 13.38 -8.08 2.87
C GLN A 30 12.31 -9.00 2.29
N MET A 31 11.04 -8.58 2.36
CA MET A 31 9.92 -9.30 1.74
C MET A 31 9.75 -9.01 0.23
N GLY A 32 10.55 -8.10 -0.32
CA GLY A 32 10.39 -7.61 -1.70
C GLY A 32 9.29 -6.55 -1.83
N SER A 33 9.02 -6.13 -3.06
CA SER A 33 7.96 -5.18 -3.40
C SER A 33 6.76 -5.88 -4.03
N VAL A 34 5.59 -5.26 -3.90
CA VAL A 34 4.36 -5.70 -4.59
C VAL A 34 3.87 -4.54 -5.45
N ASP A 35 3.50 -4.85 -6.69
CA ASP A 35 2.96 -3.85 -7.61
C ASP A 35 1.50 -3.52 -7.29
N VAL A 36 1.15 -2.23 -7.38
CA VAL A 36 -0.23 -1.75 -7.27
C VAL A 36 -0.69 -1.28 -8.64
N HIS A 37 -1.72 -1.93 -9.18
CA HIS A 37 -2.25 -1.62 -10.51
C HIS A 37 -3.64 -1.01 -10.45
N ALA A 38 -3.86 0.05 -11.23
CA ALA A 38 -5.21 0.52 -11.57
C ALA A 38 -5.71 -0.21 -12.82
N VAL A 39 -6.76 -1.02 -12.68
CA VAL A 39 -7.33 -1.80 -13.79
C VAL A 39 -8.64 -1.17 -14.25
N PHE A 40 -8.74 -0.94 -15.56
CA PHE A 40 -9.95 -0.40 -16.19
C PHE A 40 -10.54 -1.44 -17.15
N PRO A 41 -11.82 -1.84 -16.99
CA PRO A 41 -12.45 -2.79 -17.91
C PRO A 41 -12.39 -2.34 -19.38
N SER A 42 -12.58 -1.04 -19.63
CA SER A 42 -12.49 -0.45 -20.98
C SER A 42 -11.06 -0.10 -21.40
N GLY A 43 -10.04 -0.46 -20.62
CA GLY A 43 -8.63 -0.15 -20.87
C GLY A 43 -8.41 1.35 -21.16
N ARG A 44 -7.81 1.65 -22.31
CA ARG A 44 -7.53 3.03 -22.74
C ARG A 44 -8.81 3.87 -22.93
N ALA A 45 -9.94 3.25 -23.23
CA ALA A 45 -11.23 3.92 -23.41
C ALA A 45 -11.95 4.27 -22.09
N ALA A 46 -11.31 4.07 -20.93
CA ALA A 46 -11.84 4.51 -19.64
C ALA A 46 -12.26 5.99 -19.64
N LYS A 47 -13.21 6.36 -18.78
CA LYS A 47 -13.60 7.77 -18.59
C LYS A 47 -12.39 8.60 -18.14
N ALA A 48 -12.28 9.83 -18.66
CA ALA A 48 -11.20 10.74 -18.29
C ALA A 48 -11.10 10.95 -16.77
N ALA A 49 -12.25 11.10 -16.09
CA ALA A 49 -12.31 11.21 -14.64
C ALA A 49 -11.73 9.99 -13.89
N ALA A 50 -11.96 8.76 -14.39
CA ALA A 50 -11.43 7.55 -13.77
C ALA A 50 -9.90 7.47 -13.92
N ARG A 51 -9.36 7.84 -15.09
CA ARG A 51 -7.91 7.94 -15.29
C ARG A 51 -7.28 9.02 -14.42
N ALA A 52 -7.95 10.17 -14.29
CA ALA A 52 -7.50 11.27 -13.43
C ALA A 52 -7.44 10.83 -11.95
N LEU A 53 -8.47 10.11 -11.47
CA LEU A 53 -8.47 9.53 -10.13
C LEU A 53 -7.30 8.57 -9.92
N ALA A 54 -7.08 7.64 -10.85
CA ALA A 54 -5.96 6.70 -10.75
C ALA A 54 -4.60 7.41 -10.72
N ALA A 55 -4.43 8.48 -11.52
CA ALA A 55 -3.23 9.30 -11.48
C ALA A 55 -3.04 10.01 -10.12
N GLN A 56 -4.11 10.54 -9.54
CA GLN A 56 -4.09 11.12 -8.19
C GLN A 56 -3.75 10.08 -7.11
N MET A 57 -4.33 8.88 -7.21
CA MET A 57 -4.02 7.79 -6.27
C MET A 57 -2.56 7.34 -6.40
N ALA A 58 -2.04 7.18 -7.62
CA ALA A 58 -0.64 6.82 -7.85
C ALA A 58 0.33 7.84 -7.25
N GLU A 59 -0.02 9.13 -7.34
CA GLU A 59 0.73 10.20 -6.68
C GLU A 59 0.64 10.11 -5.14
N ALA A 60 -0.55 9.85 -4.60
CA ALA A 60 -0.74 9.68 -3.16
C ALA A 60 0.07 8.50 -2.60
N PHE A 61 0.11 7.37 -3.31
CA PHE A 61 0.89 6.20 -2.89
C PHE A 61 2.40 6.47 -2.90
N ARG A 62 2.92 7.18 -3.91
CA ARG A 62 4.35 7.57 -3.98
C ARG A 62 4.81 8.51 -2.86
N ARG A 63 3.89 9.19 -2.17
CA ARG A 63 4.23 10.04 -1.01
C ARG A 63 4.25 9.28 0.31
N ILE A 64 3.61 8.12 0.36
CA ILE A 64 3.45 7.31 1.58
C ILE A 64 4.53 6.22 1.65
N LEU A 65 4.97 5.72 0.49
CA LEU A 65 6.08 4.77 0.33
C LEU A 65 7.41 5.52 0.22
#